data_AF-A0A1F3TBZ7-F1
#
_entry.id   AF-A0A1F3TBZ7-F1
#
_cell.length_a   1.000
_cell.length_b   1.000
_cell.length_c   1.000
_cell.angle_alpha   90.00
_cell.angle_beta   90.00
_cell.angle_gamma   90.00
#
_symmetry.space_group_name_H-M   'P 1'
#
loop_
_entity.id
_entity.type
_entity.pdbx_description
1 polymer ?
#
loop_
_entity_poly.entity_id
_entity_poly.type
_entity_poly.pdbx_seq_one_letter_code
_entity_poly.pdbx_strand_id
1 'polypeptide(L)'
;MSIDYGEKYVGLATFIPGNDPYPLGFGRIKFIGQKKLICDLTNYVSSEAVDILVLGIPRLLDGKETGATEKIKKFGELLKSSVPNVLVYFQDETLSTFDAKDRMKNSPEFNFKVSMDKIDMVSAVIILEDFIADKNPLNM
;
A
#
# COMPACT_ATOMS: atom_id res chain seq x y z
N MET A 1 -5.11 -1.07 -6.85
CA MET A 1 -4.14 -1.82 -6.03
C MET A 1 -3.34 -0.83 -5.19
N SER A 2 -2.94 -1.19 -3.98
CA SER A 2 -2.03 -0.41 -3.14
C SER A 2 -0.76 -1.19 -2.77
N ILE A 3 0.26 -0.45 -2.38
CA ILE A 3 1.58 -0.95 -2.00
C ILE A 3 2.00 -0.28 -0.68
N ASP A 4 2.38 -1.10 0.30
CA ASP A 4 3.15 -0.67 1.48
C ASP A 4 4.63 -0.99 1.26
N TYR A 5 5.47 0.03 1.13
CA TYR A 5 6.90 -0.15 0.84
C TYR A 5 7.69 -0.40 2.13
N GLY A 6 7.92 -1.68 2.44
CA GLY A 6 8.84 -2.09 3.50
C GLY A 6 10.22 -2.51 2.96
N GLU A 7 11.26 -2.34 3.79
CA GLU A 7 12.64 -2.68 3.41
C GLU A 7 12.93 -4.19 3.40
N LYS A 8 12.03 -4.99 4.01
CA LYS A 8 12.13 -6.46 4.05
C LYS A 8 11.05 -7.14 3.21
N TYR A 9 9.83 -6.64 3.31
CA TYR A 9 8.67 -7.09 2.56
C TYR A 9 7.86 -5.89 2.09
N VAL A 10 7.23 -6.03 0.94
CA VAL A 10 6.34 -5.05 0.36
C VAL A 10 4.94 -5.64 0.37
N GLY A 11 4.02 -5.03 1.12
CA GLY A 11 2.63 -5.46 1.24
C GLY A 11 1.81 -5.01 0.03
N LEU A 12 0.85 -5.82 -0.40
CA LEU A 12 -0.04 -5.54 -1.52
C LEU A 12 -1.50 -5.73 -1.12
N ALA A 13 -2.37 -4.84 -1.59
CA ALA A 13 -3.81 -4.98 -1.50
C ALA A 13 -4.53 -4.60 -2.80
N THR A 14 -5.67 -5.22 -3.06
CA THR A 14 -6.49 -5.00 -4.25
C THR A 14 -7.91 -4.63 -3.88
N PHE A 15 -8.59 -3.96 -4.79
CA PHE A 15 -10.00 -3.60 -4.66
C PHE A 15 -10.59 -3.44 -6.05
N ILE A 16 -11.68 -4.16 -6.32
CA ILE A 16 -12.44 -4.10 -7.57
C ILE A 16 -13.82 -3.51 -7.26
N PRO A 17 -14.10 -2.25 -7.65
CA PRO A 17 -15.40 -1.62 -7.41
C PRO A 17 -16.56 -2.45 -7.96
N GLY A 18 -17.57 -2.70 -7.13
CA GLY A 18 -18.77 -3.48 -7.48
C GLY A 18 -18.62 -5.00 -7.41
N ASN A 19 -17.39 -5.51 -7.24
CA ASN A 19 -17.14 -6.93 -6.96
C ASN A 19 -16.71 -7.16 -5.52
N ASP A 20 -15.76 -6.35 -5.04
CA ASP A 20 -15.23 -6.46 -3.69
C ASP A 20 -16.03 -5.55 -2.75
N PRO A 21 -16.44 -6.04 -1.57
CA PRO A 21 -17.15 -5.22 -0.59
C PRO A 21 -16.26 -4.17 0.09
N TYR A 22 -14.94 -4.42 0.14
CA TYR A 22 -13.91 -3.55 0.73
C TYR A 22 -12.52 -3.99 0.22
N PRO A 23 -11.46 -3.18 0.41
CA PRO A 23 -10.09 -3.56 0.02
C PRO A 23 -9.60 -4.86 0.68
N LEU A 24 -9.00 -5.74 -0.12
CA LEU A 24 -8.55 -7.06 0.30
C LEU A 24 -7.03 -7.17 0.23
N GLY A 25 -6.43 -7.86 1.21
CA GLY A 25 -5.01 -8.19 1.17
C GLY A 25 -4.72 -9.15 0.02
N PHE A 26 -3.79 -8.77 -0.86
CA PHE A 26 -3.43 -9.54 -2.04
C PHE A 26 -2.20 -10.43 -1.80
N GLY A 27 -1.25 -9.95 -1.00
CA GLY A 27 -0.05 -10.72 -0.65
C GLY A 27 1.12 -9.82 -0.26
N ARG A 28 2.33 -10.38 -0.30
CA ARG A 28 3.57 -9.62 -0.08
C ARG A 28 4.70 -10.08 -0.99
N ILE A 29 5.57 -9.16 -1.35
CA ILE A 29 6.79 -9.43 -2.12
C ILE A 29 7.99 -9.31 -1.18
N LYS A 30 8.90 -10.29 -1.19
CA LYS A 30 10.17 -10.16 -0.47
C LYS A 30 11.04 -9.11 -1.16
N PHE A 31 11.50 -8.12 -0.41
CA PHE A 31 12.39 -7.09 -0.96
C PHE A 31 13.79 -7.68 -1.17
N ILE A 32 14.17 -7.85 -2.44
CA ILE A 32 15.52 -8.28 -2.85
C ILE A 32 16.30 -7.09 -3.43
N GLY A 33 15.58 -6.15 -4.04
CA GLY A 33 16.13 -4.93 -4.64
C GLY A 33 15.12 -4.26 -5.56
N GLN A 34 15.31 -2.97 -5.84
CA GLN A 34 14.34 -2.15 -6.59
C GLN A 34 14.02 -2.72 -7.97
N LYS A 35 15.03 -3.17 -8.73
CA LYS A 35 14.81 -3.71 -10.08
C LYS A 35 13.91 -4.95 -10.09
N LYS A 36 14.12 -5.86 -9.14
CA LYS A 36 13.31 -7.07 -9.02
C LYS A 36 11.88 -6.73 -8.56
N LEU A 37 11.76 -5.81 -7.62
CA LEU A 37 10.46 -5.34 -7.14
C LEU A 37 9.64 -4.69 -8.28
N ILE A 38 10.25 -3.80 -9.08
CA ILE A 38 9.56 -3.19 -10.23
C ILE A 38 9.09 -4.25 -11.22
N CYS A 39 9.94 -5.24 -11.52
CA CYS A 39 9.57 -6.36 -12.39
C CYS A 39 8.37 -7.14 -11.83
N ASP A 40 8.40 -7.50 -10.55
CA ASP A 40 7.31 -8.23 -9.90
C ASP A 40 6.01 -7.43 -9.90
N LEU A 41 6.07 -6.15 -9.53
CA LEU A 41 4.91 -5.27 -9.53
C LEU A 41 4.34 -5.06 -10.93
N THR A 42 5.18 -4.89 -11.94
CA THR A 42 4.73 -4.74 -13.33
C THR A 42 3.97 -5.99 -13.80
N ASN A 43 4.46 -7.17 -13.43
CA ASN A 43 3.77 -8.43 -13.74
C ASN A 43 2.41 -8.52 -13.04
N TYR A 44 2.33 -8.19 -11.75
CA TYR A 44 1.05 -8.17 -11.02
C TYR A 44 0.08 -7.13 -11.56
N VAL A 45 0.56 -5.92 -11.86
CA VAL A 45 -0.25 -4.86 -12.46
C VAL A 45 -0.84 -5.32 -13.80
N SER A 46 -0.05 -6.01 -14.62
CA SER A 46 -0.53 -6.53 -15.89
C SER A 46 -1.46 -7.74 -15.74
N SER A 47 -1.22 -8.64 -14.78
CA SER A 47 -2.05 -9.84 -14.60
C SER A 47 -3.41 -9.52 -14.00
N GLU A 48 -3.45 -8.60 -13.05
CA GLU A 48 -4.66 -8.17 -12.35
C GLU A 48 -5.40 -7.03 -13.06
N ALA A 49 -4.93 -6.61 -14.25
CA ALA A 49 -5.47 -5.47 -15.01
C ALA A 49 -5.67 -4.21 -14.15
N VAL A 50 -4.62 -3.81 -13.42
CA VAL A 50 -4.70 -2.70 -12.47
C VAL A 50 -4.75 -1.35 -13.19
N ASP A 51 -5.83 -0.59 -12.99
CA ASP A 51 -5.95 0.78 -13.52
C ASP A 51 -5.29 1.84 -12.63
N ILE A 52 -5.33 1.63 -11.31
CA ILE A 52 -4.85 2.57 -10.30
C ILE A 52 -3.92 1.86 -9.32
N LEU A 53 -2.73 2.43 -9.14
CA LEU A 53 -1.73 1.98 -8.18
C LEU A 53 -1.49 3.06 -7.13
N VAL A 54 -1.57 2.70 -5.86
CA VAL A 54 -1.40 3.61 -4.73
C VAL A 54 -0.15 3.20 -3.94
N LEU A 55 0.78 4.12 -3.71
CA LEU A 55 1.95 3.87 -2.86
C LEU A 55 1.79 4.61 -1.53
N GLY A 56 1.87 3.88 -0.42
CA GLY A 56 2.02 4.46 0.90
C GLY A 56 3.33 5.23 1.02
N ILE A 57 3.28 6.43 1.59
CA ILE A 57 4.46 7.20 1.97
C ILE A 57 4.38 7.58 3.45
N PRO A 58 5.48 7.40 4.21
CA PRO A 58 5.50 7.76 5.62
C PRO A 58 5.34 9.28 5.78
N ARG A 59 4.53 9.69 6.75
CA ARG A 59 4.23 11.09 7.02
C ARG A 59 5.49 11.95 7.21
N LEU A 60 5.44 13.16 6.66
CA LEU A 60 6.37 14.24 7.00
C LEU A 60 6.03 14.78 8.39
N LEU A 61 6.76 14.35 9.44
CA LEU A 61 6.50 14.76 10.83
C LEU A 61 6.58 16.29 11.05
N ASP A 62 7.30 17.01 10.20
CA ASP A 62 7.56 18.46 10.36
C ASP A 62 7.56 19.20 9.02
N GLY A 63 6.85 18.66 8.01
CA GLY A 63 6.85 19.17 6.64
C GLY A 63 8.17 18.98 5.86
N LYS A 64 9.21 18.40 6.49
CA LYS A 64 10.48 18.05 5.83
C LYS A 64 10.47 16.62 5.32
N GLU A 65 10.74 16.46 4.02
CA GLU A 65 10.97 15.16 3.40
C GLU A 65 12.05 14.37 4.15
N THR A 66 11.68 13.18 4.63
CA THR A 66 12.65 12.22 5.16
C THR A 66 13.32 11.48 4.00
N GLY A 67 14.54 10.99 4.21
CA GLY A 67 15.22 10.17 3.19
C GLY A 67 14.41 8.92 2.77
N ALA A 68 13.52 8.43 3.64
CA ALA A 68 12.58 7.35 3.32
C ALA A 68 11.50 7.81 2.33
N THR A 69 10.91 8.99 2.54
CA THR A 69 9.89 9.56 1.64
C THR A 69 10.48 9.81 0.25
N GLU A 70 11.67 10.42 0.18
CA GLU A 70 12.35 10.69 -1.09
C GLU A 70 12.66 9.39 -1.85
N LYS A 71 13.10 8.35 -1.13
CA LYS A 71 13.36 7.01 -1.68
C LYS A 71 12.09 6.39 -2.29
N ILE A 72 10.95 6.47 -1.60
CA ILE A 72 9.68 5.93 -2.10
C ILE A 72 9.17 6.75 -3.27
N LYS A 73 9.28 8.08 -3.25
CA LYS A 73 8.92 8.93 -4.39
C LYS A 73 9.73 8.59 -5.63
N LYS A 74 11.07 8.50 -5.50
CA LYS A 74 11.94 8.09 -6.62
C LYS A 74 11.57 6.71 -7.14
N PHE A 75 11.27 5.77 -6.26
CA PHE A 75 10.78 4.45 -6.64
C PHE A 75 9.44 4.52 -7.40
N GLY A 76 8.50 5.33 -6.92
CA GLY A 76 7.21 5.56 -7.58
C GLY A 76 7.34 6.12 -8.99
N GLU A 77 8.26 7.07 -9.22
CA GLU A 77 8.54 7.60 -10.57
C GLU A 77 9.12 6.54 -11.52
N LEU A 78 10.03 5.70 -11.02
CA LEU A 78 10.56 4.56 -11.80
C LEU A 78 9.47 3.54 -12.12
N LEU A 79 8.59 3.27 -11.16
CA LEU A 79 7.47 2.36 -11.35
C LEU A 79 6.47 2.90 -12.36
N LYS A 80 6.10 4.18 -12.27
CA LYS A 80 5.24 4.86 -13.25
C LYS A 80 5.80 4.78 -14.67
N SER A 81 7.12 4.89 -14.83
CA SER A 81 7.78 4.70 -16.12
C SER A 81 7.69 3.27 -16.66
N SER A 82 7.52 2.28 -15.77
CA SER A 82 7.40 0.86 -16.11
C SER A 82 5.95 0.42 -16.36
N VAL A 83 4.96 1.17 -15.86
CA VAL A 83 3.52 0.92 -16.04
C VAL A 83 2.80 2.17 -16.59
N PRO A 84 3.09 2.59 -17.84
CA PRO A 84 2.65 3.89 -18.37
C PRO A 84 1.12 4.06 -18.50
N ASN A 85 0.38 2.95 -18.54
CA ASN A 85 -1.08 2.96 -18.65
C ASN A 85 -1.79 2.98 -17.29
N VAL A 86 -1.05 3.02 -16.19
CA VAL A 86 -1.59 2.92 -14.82
C VAL A 86 -1.40 4.24 -14.10
N LEU A 87 -2.47 4.71 -13.45
CA LEU A 87 -2.41 5.92 -12.65
C LEU A 87 -1.74 5.61 -11.31
N VAL A 88 -0.59 6.24 -11.06
CA VAL A 88 0.17 6.09 -9.82
C VAL A 88 -0.11 7.28 -8.89
N TYR A 89 -0.63 7.00 -7.70
CA TYR A 89 -0.86 7.96 -6.63
C TYR A 89 0.01 7.67 -5.40
N PHE A 90 0.29 8.70 -4.62
CA PHE A 90 0.92 8.57 -3.31
C PHE A 90 -0.11 8.89 -2.23
N GLN A 91 -0.19 8.07 -1.20
CA GLN A 91 -1.09 8.23 -0.06
C GLN A 91 -0.26 8.41 1.22
N ASP A 92 -0.52 9.48 1.97
CA ASP A 92 0.16 9.74 3.25
C ASP A 92 -0.33 8.74 4.31
N GLU A 93 0.61 8.06 4.94
CA GLU A 93 0.38 7.17 6.09
C GLU A 93 0.15 8.02 7.36
N THR A 94 -0.93 8.79 7.37
CA THR A 94 -1.34 9.59 8.53
C THR A 94 -1.84 8.67 9.65
N LEU A 95 -0.91 8.22 10.49
CA LEU A 95 -1.15 7.76 11.88
C LEU A 95 -2.05 6.54 12.09
N SER A 96 -2.14 5.61 11.14
CA SER A 96 -2.76 4.31 11.42
C SER A 96 -1.88 3.37 12.25
N THR A 97 -0.62 3.69 12.60
CA THR A 97 0.20 2.74 13.39
C THR A 97 -0.30 2.54 14.83
N PHE A 98 -1.03 3.51 15.39
CA PHE A 98 -1.68 3.34 16.69
C PHE A 98 -3.05 2.67 16.54
N ASP A 99 -3.87 3.14 15.59
CA ASP A 99 -5.20 2.58 15.33
C ASP A 99 -5.15 1.19 14.71
N ALA A 100 -4.23 0.88 13.79
CA ALA A 100 -4.03 -0.48 13.27
C ALA A 100 -3.59 -1.43 14.38
N LYS A 101 -2.67 -1.02 15.27
CA LYS A 101 -2.30 -1.85 16.43
C LYS A 101 -3.46 -2.03 17.40
N ASP A 102 -4.32 -1.04 17.58
CA ASP A 102 -5.49 -1.09 18.46
C ASP A 102 -6.63 -1.93 17.84
N ARG A 103 -6.96 -1.71 16.55
CA ARG A 103 -7.90 -2.49 15.74
C ARG A 103 -7.47 -3.96 15.64
N MET A 104 -6.16 -4.21 15.56
CA MET A 104 -5.57 -5.55 15.66
C MET A 104 -5.62 -6.15 17.07
N LYS A 105 -5.56 -5.35 18.15
CA LYS A 105 -5.72 -5.86 19.52
C LYS A 105 -7.18 -6.17 19.87
N ASN A 106 -8.11 -5.41 19.30
CA ASN A 106 -9.53 -5.47 19.64
C ASN A 106 -10.37 -6.35 18.69
N SER A 107 -9.81 -6.85 17.58
CA SER A 107 -10.51 -7.82 16.73
C SER A 107 -10.32 -9.26 17.27
N PRO A 108 -11.40 -10.04 17.49
CA PRO A 108 -11.33 -11.40 18.01
C PRO A 108 -10.57 -12.38 17.08
N GLU A 109 -10.34 -12.02 15.83
CA GLU A 109 -9.54 -12.79 14.86
C GLU A 109 -8.01 -12.67 15.08
N PHE A 110 -7.56 -11.71 15.91
CA PHE A 110 -6.15 -11.33 16.06
C PHE A 110 -5.57 -11.63 17.47
N ASN A 111 -6.34 -12.30 18.34
CA ASN A 111 -5.93 -12.65 19.71
C ASN A 111 -4.84 -13.76 19.80
N PHE A 112 -4.37 -14.29 18.66
CA PHE A 112 -3.34 -15.31 18.59
C PHE A 112 -2.29 -14.94 17.54
N LYS A 113 -1.02 -14.83 17.95
CA LYS A 113 0.20 -14.80 17.11
C LYS A 113 -0.06 -14.31 15.67
N VAL A 114 -0.34 -13.02 15.53
CA VAL A 114 -0.46 -12.42 14.21
C VAL A 114 0.91 -12.51 13.57
N SER A 115 1.01 -13.34 12.54
CA SER A 115 2.22 -13.56 11.79
C SER A 115 2.59 -12.27 11.06
N MET A 116 3.88 -11.90 11.03
CA MET A 116 4.33 -10.61 10.48
C MET A 116 3.87 -10.39 9.02
N ASP A 117 3.66 -11.48 8.28
CA ASP A 117 2.97 -11.53 6.98
C ASP A 117 1.62 -10.84 6.95
N LYS A 118 0.78 -11.07 7.96
CA LYS A 118 -0.53 -10.43 8.04
C LYS A 118 -0.39 -8.93 8.30
N ILE A 119 0.63 -8.51 9.03
CA ILE A 119 0.88 -7.09 9.34
C ILE A 119 1.21 -6.33 8.05
N ASP A 120 2.16 -6.83 7.25
CA ASP A 120 2.59 -6.20 6.00
C ASP A 120 1.39 -6.01 5.03
N MET A 121 0.49 -6.98 4.96
CA MET A 121 -0.71 -6.91 4.12
C MET A 121 -1.77 -5.94 4.67
N VAL A 122 -1.95 -5.90 6.00
CA VAL A 122 -2.91 -5.00 6.66
C VAL A 122 -2.57 -3.54 6.39
N SER A 123 -1.29 -3.16 6.42
CA SER A 123 -0.86 -1.80 6.08
C SER A 123 -1.29 -1.41 4.65
N ALA A 124 -1.07 -2.28 3.67
CA ALA A 124 -1.47 -2.03 2.28
C ALA A 124 -2.99 -1.90 2.15
N VAL A 125 -3.78 -2.70 2.88
CA VAL A 125 -5.24 -2.58 2.92
C VAL A 125 -5.65 -1.20 3.45
N ILE A 126 -5.09 -0.77 4.57
CA ILE A 126 -5.40 0.54 5.18
C ILE A 126 -5.06 1.68 4.22
N ILE A 127 -3.90 1.64 3.57
CA ILE A 127 -3.52 2.64 2.54
C ILE A 127 -4.59 2.73 1.44
N LEU A 128 -5.13 1.58 1.01
CA LEU A 128 -6.14 1.56 -0.04
C LEU A 128 -7.50 2.08 0.45
N GLU A 129 -7.90 1.72 1.67
CA GLU A 129 -9.11 2.24 2.33
C GLU A 129 -9.05 3.76 2.45
N ASP A 130 -7.93 4.30 2.95
CA ASP A 130 -7.74 5.75 3.14
C ASP A 130 -7.77 6.50 1.80
N PHE A 131 -7.12 5.96 0.77
CA PHE A 131 -7.15 6.55 -0.57
C PHE A 131 -8.58 6.57 -1.16
N ILE A 132 -9.33 5.48 -1.02
CA ILE A 132 -10.72 5.41 -1.50
C ILE A 132 -11.61 6.39 -0.73
N ALA A 133 -11.41 6.51 0.58
CA ALA A 133 -12.16 7.43 1.43
C ALA A 133 -11.89 8.89 1.08
N ASP A 134 -10.64 9.28 0.78
CA ASP A 134 -10.25 10.61 0.33
C ASP A 134 -10.82 10.96 -1.06
N LYS A 135 -10.94 9.96 -1.94
CA LYS A 135 -11.53 10.14 -3.28
C LYS A 135 -13.05 10.06 -3.30
N ASN A 136 -13.70 9.72 -2.19
CA ASN A 136 -15.16 9.65 -2.13
C ASN A 136 -15.75 11.07 -2.00
N PRO A 137 -16.56 11.55 -2.97
CA PRO A 137 -17.09 12.92 -2.97
C PRO A 137 -18.03 13.25 -1.80
N LEU A 138 -18.43 12.27 -1.00
CA LEU A 138 -19.23 12.48 0.21
C LEU A 138 -18.42 13.00 1.42
N ASN A 139 -17.09 13.03 1.33
CA ASN A 139 -16.18 13.51 2.39
C ASN A 139 -15.57 14.90 2.09
N MET A 140 -16.02 15.61 1.04
CA MET A 140 -15.65 17.00 0.73
C MET A 140 -16.80 17.97 0.96
#